data_AF-A0A920ELA2-F1
#
_entry.id   AF-A0A920ELA2-F1
#
_cell.length_a   1.000
_cell.length_b   1.000
_cell.length_c   1.000
_cell.angle_alpha   90.00
_cell.angle_beta   90.00
_cell.angle_gamma   90.00
#
_symmetry.space_group_name_H-M   'P 1'
#
loop_
_entity.id
_entity.type
_entity.pdbx_description
1 polymer ?
#
loop_
_entity_poly.entity_id
_entity_poly.type
_entity_poly.pdbx_seq_one_letter_code
_entity_poly.pdbx_strand_id
1 'polypeptide(L)'
;MGSQGIILEVIVLKKITFAVLFIILGIYVYFVFIFDINNYKSELEDIISEKSNTELRISGDLELDLGTNTIIKAQLLSVRKNDVLVLESDIFIAEVSFSQVLQGKFDINSVSLIDSKLYGVNVDETIIQTYSLLSGKRYSIKNKSYSNIKSIDARGKYSDGMLQVDDIRIRTELLQADGFGKIIPDNESLSISAISTIADDTVTKEKFGEYYPTYLANTEVPILISGNFKRPEIDVKISDVITQKIQQEIKNKAIESIKDKIKDKIESDINIKLPF
;
A
#
# COMPACT_ATOMS: atom_id res chain seq x y z
N MET A 1 -18.70 -42.26 55.77
CA MET A 1 -19.18 -40.87 55.60
C MET A 1 -18.30 -40.09 54.61
N GLY A 2 -17.92 -40.66 53.44
CA GLY A 2 -16.97 -40.03 52.51
C GLY A 2 -17.50 -39.73 51.10
N SER A 3 -18.61 -40.36 50.66
CA SER A 3 -19.09 -40.22 49.27
C SER A 3 -20.12 -39.09 49.08
N GLN A 4 -21.01 -38.88 50.05
CA GLN A 4 -22.06 -37.84 50.00
C GLN A 4 -21.50 -36.41 50.03
N GLY A 5 -20.41 -36.16 50.77
CA GLY A 5 -19.75 -34.84 50.83
C GLY A 5 -19.08 -34.46 49.50
N ILE A 6 -18.40 -35.41 48.86
CA ILE A 6 -17.75 -35.21 47.55
C ILE A 6 -18.79 -34.91 46.47
N ILE A 7 -19.93 -35.60 46.48
CA ILE A 7 -21.02 -35.35 45.51
C ILE A 7 -21.60 -33.93 45.68
N LEU A 8 -21.78 -33.47 46.93
CA LEU A 8 -22.30 -32.14 47.21
C LEU A 8 -21.32 -31.04 46.76
N GLU A 9 -20.02 -31.22 47.01
CA GLU A 9 -18.97 -30.28 46.56
C GLU A 9 -18.92 -30.18 45.02
N VAL A 10 -19.02 -31.30 44.30
CA VAL A 10 -19.04 -31.30 42.83
C VAL A 10 -20.29 -30.59 42.28
N ILE A 11 -21.45 -30.73 42.93
CA ILE A 11 -22.68 -30.03 42.53
C ILE A 11 -22.55 -28.52 42.76
N VAL A 12 -22.00 -28.10 43.91
CA VAL A 12 -21.77 -26.69 44.23
C VAL A 12 -20.77 -26.08 43.25
N LEU A 13 -19.67 -26.78 42.95
CA LEU A 13 -18.67 -26.32 42.00
C LEU A 13 -19.27 -26.14 40.60
N LYS A 14 -20.08 -27.10 40.11
CA LYS A 14 -20.79 -26.97 38.82
C LYS A 14 -21.73 -25.77 38.78
N LYS A 15 -22.45 -25.49 39.86
CA LYS A 15 -23.34 -24.31 39.96
C LYS A 15 -22.56 -23.01 39.93
N ILE A 16 -21.42 -22.94 40.64
CA ILE A 16 -20.53 -21.78 40.63
C ILE A 16 -19.95 -21.57 39.23
N THR A 17 -19.43 -22.63 38.59
CA THR A 17 -18.90 -22.56 37.22
C THR A 17 -19.97 -22.05 36.26
N PHE A 18 -21.20 -22.57 36.34
CA PHE A 18 -22.30 -22.12 35.49
C PHE A 18 -22.68 -20.66 35.73
N ALA A 19 -22.72 -20.21 36.99
CA ALA A 19 -23.00 -18.82 37.33
C ALA A 19 -21.93 -17.87 36.79
N VAL A 20 -20.65 -18.22 36.92
CA VAL A 20 -19.53 -17.44 36.36
C VAL A 20 -19.63 -17.37 34.84
N LEU A 21 -19.92 -18.50 34.18
CA LEU A 21 -20.08 -18.56 32.73
C LEU A 21 -21.26 -17.71 32.25
N PHE A 22 -22.35 -17.68 33.01
CA PHE A 22 -23.52 -16.85 32.73
C PHE A 22 -23.23 -15.35 32.92
N ILE A 23 -22.43 -14.98 33.92
CA ILE A 23 -21.97 -13.59 34.10
C ILE A 23 -21.07 -13.17 32.95
N ILE A 24 -20.10 -14.01 32.56
CA ILE A 24 -19.21 -13.74 31.42
C ILE A 24 -20.04 -13.59 30.13
N LEU A 25 -21.01 -14.48 29.91
CA LEU A 25 -21.91 -14.38 28.76
C LEU A 25 -22.76 -13.12 28.82
N GLY A 26 -23.28 -12.74 29.99
CA GLY A 26 -24.06 -11.52 30.18
C GLY A 26 -23.23 -10.24 29.92
N ILE A 27 -21.98 -10.22 30.38
CA ILE A 27 -21.03 -9.13 30.10
C ILE A 27 -20.70 -9.08 28.61
N TYR A 28 -20.44 -10.23 27.99
CA TYR A 28 -20.19 -10.32 26.55
C TYR A 28 -21.38 -9.80 25.74
N VAL A 29 -22.61 -10.24 26.06
CA VAL A 29 -23.84 -9.75 25.43
C VAL A 29 -24.01 -8.26 25.67
N TYR A 30 -23.82 -7.77 26.89
CA TYR A 30 -23.88 -6.34 27.19
C TYR A 30 -22.88 -5.55 26.33
N PHE A 31 -21.63 -5.99 26.29
CA PHE A 31 -20.57 -5.33 25.54
C PHE A 31 -20.89 -5.32 24.04
N VAL A 32 -21.28 -6.45 23.46
CA VAL A 32 -21.61 -6.56 22.02
C VAL A 32 -22.85 -5.74 21.65
N PHE A 33 -23.86 -5.63 22.52
CA PHE A 33 -25.10 -4.93 22.20
C PHE A 33 -25.07 -3.43 22.53
N ILE A 34 -24.18 -2.97 23.42
CA ILE A 34 -24.20 -1.58 23.92
C ILE A 34 -22.96 -0.80 23.52
N PHE A 35 -21.83 -1.46 23.26
CA PHE A 35 -20.63 -0.77 22.80
C PHE A 35 -20.72 -0.48 21.29
N ASP A 36 -20.92 0.79 20.94
CA ASP A 36 -20.79 1.30 19.57
C ASP A 36 -19.60 2.27 19.50
N ILE A 37 -18.60 1.93 18.69
CA ILE A 37 -17.40 2.75 18.52
C ILE A 37 -17.72 4.13 17.92
N ASN A 38 -18.83 4.27 17.18
CA ASN A 38 -19.23 5.55 16.59
C ASN A 38 -19.56 6.61 17.65
N ASN A 39 -19.96 6.20 18.86
CA ASN A 39 -20.18 7.14 19.98
C ASN A 39 -18.89 7.84 20.43
N TYR A 40 -17.71 7.26 20.13
CA TYR A 40 -16.40 7.79 20.50
C TYR A 40 -15.66 8.43 19.32
N LYS A 41 -16.26 8.42 18.12
CA LYS A 41 -15.62 8.88 16.88
C LYS A 41 -15.08 10.31 16.98
N SER A 42 -15.89 11.24 17.50
CA SER A 42 -15.47 12.64 17.65
C SER A 42 -14.28 12.80 18.59
N GLU A 43 -14.26 12.08 19.72
CA GLU A 43 -13.15 12.13 20.67
C GLU A 43 -11.87 11.54 20.05
N LEU A 44 -11.99 10.45 19.29
CA LEU A 44 -10.87 9.86 18.56
C LEU A 44 -10.31 10.82 17.50
N GLU A 45 -11.19 11.48 16.73
CA GLU A 45 -10.78 12.52 15.77
C GLU A 45 -9.96 13.61 16.45
N ASP A 46 -10.45 14.14 17.58
CA ASP A 46 -9.79 15.22 18.31
C ASP A 46 -8.42 14.77 18.87
N ILE A 47 -8.36 13.61 19.53
CA ILE A 47 -7.12 13.05 20.08
C ILE A 47 -6.08 12.79 18.99
N ILE A 48 -6.50 12.18 17.87
CA ILE A 48 -5.57 11.88 16.78
C ILE A 48 -5.09 13.18 16.16
N SER A 49 -6.01 14.10 15.87
CA SER A 49 -5.73 15.40 15.27
C SER A 49 -4.70 16.21 16.07
N GLU A 50 -4.88 16.27 17.40
CA GLU A 50 -3.93 16.94 18.30
C GLU A 50 -2.54 16.30 18.23
N LYS A 51 -2.47 14.96 18.32
CA LYS A 51 -1.20 14.23 18.35
C LYS A 51 -0.45 14.26 17.04
N SER A 52 -1.12 14.13 15.90
CA SER A 52 -0.49 14.20 14.58
C SER A 52 -0.33 15.63 14.08
N ASN A 53 -0.82 16.61 14.82
CA ASN A 53 -0.89 18.02 14.40
C ASN A 53 -1.58 18.13 13.02
N THR A 54 -2.61 17.34 12.77
CA THR A 54 -3.42 17.35 11.54
C THR A 54 -4.88 17.52 11.92
N GLU A 55 -5.77 17.80 10.98
CA GLU A 55 -7.20 17.61 11.19
C GLU A 55 -7.62 16.30 10.51
N LEU A 56 -7.94 15.28 11.32
CA LEU A 56 -8.49 14.02 10.86
C LEU A 56 -10.02 14.04 11.05
N ARG A 57 -10.76 13.67 9.99
CA ARG A 57 -12.22 13.54 10.01
C ARG A 57 -12.65 12.20 9.41
N ILE A 58 -13.60 11.54 10.05
CA ILE A 58 -14.21 10.28 9.63
C ILE A 58 -15.69 10.56 9.40
N SER A 59 -16.06 10.85 8.15
CA SER A 59 -17.43 11.25 7.81
C SER A 59 -18.39 10.06 7.75
N GLY A 60 -17.86 8.86 7.49
CA GLY A 60 -18.62 7.62 7.44
C GLY A 60 -18.59 6.86 8.76
N ASP A 61 -18.93 5.57 8.67
CA ASP A 61 -18.97 4.69 9.82
C ASP A 61 -17.56 4.24 10.25
N LEU A 62 -17.40 4.11 11.56
CA LEU A 62 -16.26 3.47 12.19
C LEU A 62 -16.70 2.09 12.69
N GLU A 63 -15.95 1.06 12.32
CA GLU A 63 -16.17 -0.33 12.70
C GLU A 63 -14.95 -0.83 13.49
N LEU A 64 -15.20 -1.62 14.53
CA LEU A 64 -14.17 -2.23 15.36
C LEU A 64 -14.45 -3.72 15.49
N ASP A 65 -13.48 -4.54 15.09
CA ASP A 65 -13.48 -5.98 15.34
C ASP A 65 -12.40 -6.34 16.37
N LEU A 66 -12.85 -6.90 17.49
CA LEU A 66 -12.01 -7.26 18.63
C LEU A 66 -11.73 -8.77 18.61
N GLY A 67 -10.63 -9.14 17.96
CA GLY A 67 -10.08 -10.49 17.98
C GLY A 67 -8.71 -10.57 18.67
N THR A 68 -7.92 -11.60 18.33
CA THR A 68 -6.50 -11.66 18.69
C THR A 68 -5.70 -10.51 18.08
N ASN A 69 -6.07 -10.14 16.86
CA ASN A 69 -5.74 -8.86 16.25
C ASN A 69 -6.98 -7.98 16.27
N THR A 70 -6.78 -6.70 16.53
CA THR A 70 -7.85 -5.70 16.49
C THR A 70 -7.86 -5.08 15.10
N ILE A 71 -9.01 -5.13 14.44
CA ILE A 71 -9.22 -4.50 13.13
C ILE A 71 -10.06 -3.24 13.34
N ILE A 72 -9.56 -2.12 12.84
CA ILE A 72 -10.26 -0.84 12.81
C ILE A 72 -10.54 -0.53 11.35
N LYS A 73 -11.81 -0.28 11.01
CA LYS A 73 -12.20 0.15 9.68
C LYS A 73 -12.93 1.48 9.76
N ALA A 74 -12.43 2.48 9.05
CA ALA A 74 -13.04 3.81 8.97
C ALA A 74 -13.46 4.10 7.52
N GLN A 75 -14.64 4.66 7.33
CA GLN A 75 -15.15 5.06 6.03
C GLN A 75 -15.12 6.58 5.85
N LEU A 76 -14.85 7.03 4.62
CA LEU A 76 -14.81 8.45 4.23
C LEU A 76 -13.89 9.25 5.16
N LEU A 77 -12.65 8.78 5.26
CA LEU A 77 -11.59 9.41 6.05
C LEU A 77 -10.97 10.55 5.25
N SER A 78 -10.75 11.68 5.90
CA SER A 78 -9.97 12.79 5.35
C SER A 78 -8.97 13.31 6.36
N VAL A 79 -7.80 13.72 5.86
CA VAL A 79 -6.76 14.33 6.67
C VAL A 79 -6.38 15.65 6.03
N ARG A 80 -6.42 16.73 6.82
CA ARG A 80 -5.91 18.05 6.45
C ARG A 80 -4.72 18.42 7.33
N LYS A 81 -3.82 19.23 6.80
CA LYS A 81 -2.70 19.83 7.53
C LYS A 81 -2.65 21.29 7.13
N ASN A 82 -2.79 22.21 8.09
CA ASN A 82 -2.81 23.66 7.84
C ASN A 82 -3.84 24.04 6.75
N ASP A 83 -5.08 23.54 6.89
CA ASP A 83 -6.20 23.70 5.94
C ASP A 83 -6.01 23.09 4.54
N VAL A 84 -4.86 22.48 4.28
CA VAL A 84 -4.59 21.76 3.02
C VAL A 84 -4.97 20.30 3.19
N LEU A 85 -5.84 19.82 2.32
CA LEU A 85 -6.19 18.41 2.23
C LEU A 85 -4.95 17.61 1.77
N VAL A 86 -4.56 16.62 2.56
CA VAL A 86 -3.38 15.78 2.30
C VAL A 86 -3.77 14.34 1.92
N LEU A 87 -4.88 13.85 2.45
CA LEU A 87 -5.40 12.51 2.18
C LEU A 87 -6.94 12.52 2.19
N GLU A 88 -7.54 11.85 1.23
CA GLU A 88 -8.92 11.35 1.30
C GLU A 88 -8.88 9.85 1.07
N SER A 89 -9.71 9.07 1.76
CA SER A 89 -9.86 7.63 1.53
C SER A 89 -11.29 7.21 1.77
N ASP A 90 -11.87 6.48 0.82
CA ASP A 90 -13.21 5.93 0.97
C ASP A 90 -13.23 4.86 2.07
N ILE A 91 -12.19 4.02 2.11
CA ILE A 91 -12.01 3.01 3.15
C ILE A 91 -10.59 3.07 3.69
N PHE A 92 -10.47 3.05 5.01
CA PHE A 92 -9.23 2.82 5.74
C PHE A 92 -9.41 1.57 6.61
N ILE A 93 -8.44 0.67 6.61
CA ILE A 93 -8.41 -0.52 7.46
C ILE A 93 -7.05 -0.59 8.13
N ALA A 94 -7.02 -0.77 9.45
CA ALA A 94 -5.80 -1.04 10.19
C ALA A 94 -5.98 -2.29 11.05
N GLU A 95 -4.99 -3.17 11.00
CA GLU A 95 -4.89 -4.35 11.85
C GLU A 95 -3.70 -4.18 12.80
N VAL A 96 -3.97 -4.24 14.10
CA VAL A 96 -2.95 -4.09 15.15
C VAL A 96 -3.02 -5.25 16.14
N SER A 97 -1.87 -5.66 16.67
CA SER A 97 -1.84 -6.67 17.72
C SER A 97 -2.17 -6.06 19.08
N PHE A 98 -3.33 -6.40 19.64
CA PHE A 98 -3.75 -5.89 20.95
C PHE A 98 -2.71 -6.20 22.04
N SER A 99 -2.15 -7.40 22.03
CA SER A 99 -1.11 -7.83 22.98
C SER A 99 0.16 -6.97 22.94
N GLN A 100 0.53 -6.46 21.77
CA GLN A 100 1.70 -5.60 21.60
C GLN A 100 1.39 -4.17 22.01
N VAL A 101 0.20 -3.66 21.65
CA VAL A 101 -0.27 -2.34 22.08
C VAL A 101 -0.28 -2.24 23.61
N LEU A 102 -0.73 -3.29 24.31
CA LEU A 102 -0.67 -3.37 25.77
C LEU A 102 0.76 -3.35 26.35
N GLN A 103 1.76 -3.74 25.56
CA GLN A 103 3.18 -3.67 25.92
C GLN A 103 3.82 -2.33 25.51
N GLY A 104 3.03 -1.38 24.98
CA GLY A 104 3.52 -0.11 24.45
C GLY A 104 4.25 -0.25 23.10
N LYS A 105 4.12 -1.39 22.42
CA LYS A 105 4.67 -1.63 21.08
C LYS A 105 3.58 -1.42 20.05
N PHE A 106 3.91 -0.72 18.98
CA PHE A 106 3.00 -0.45 17.88
C PHE A 106 3.56 -1.07 16.59
N ASP A 107 3.41 -2.39 16.45
CA ASP A 107 3.57 -3.01 15.14
C ASP A 107 2.26 -2.84 14.37
N ILE A 108 2.40 -2.41 13.13
CA ILE A 108 1.30 -2.30 12.17
C ILE A 108 1.32 -3.58 11.35
N ASN A 109 0.46 -4.53 11.71
CA ASN A 109 0.37 -5.81 10.98
C ASN A 109 -0.06 -5.57 9.53
N SER A 110 -1.03 -4.68 9.36
CA SER A 110 -1.55 -4.25 8.07
C SER A 110 -2.21 -2.88 8.19
N VAL A 111 -1.98 -2.01 7.22
CA VAL A 111 -2.78 -0.82 6.93
C VAL A 111 -3.17 -0.86 5.47
N SER A 112 -4.45 -0.64 5.20
CA SER A 112 -5.00 -0.55 3.85
C SER A 112 -5.77 0.76 3.68
N LEU A 113 -5.52 1.45 2.58
CA LEU A 113 -6.31 2.57 2.08
C LEU A 113 -6.88 2.13 0.73
N ILE A 114 -8.18 2.29 0.51
CA ILE A 114 -8.87 1.91 -0.73
C ILE A 114 -9.61 3.13 -1.26
N ASP A 115 -9.53 3.29 -2.58
CA ASP A 115 -10.14 4.39 -3.33
C ASP A 115 -9.84 5.75 -2.68
N SER A 116 -8.56 6.12 -2.77
CA SER A 116 -7.98 7.23 -2.03
C SER A 116 -7.41 8.29 -2.96
N LYS A 117 -7.28 9.51 -2.45
CA LYS A 117 -6.53 10.59 -3.09
C LYS A 117 -5.41 11.03 -2.19
N LEU A 118 -4.19 10.95 -2.70
CA LEU A 118 -3.00 11.47 -2.03
C LEU A 118 -2.62 12.82 -2.63
N TYR A 119 -2.74 13.87 -1.85
CA TYR A 119 -2.49 15.24 -2.32
C TYR A 119 -1.01 15.63 -2.20
N GLY A 120 -0.64 16.65 -2.97
CA GLY A 120 0.72 17.19 -3.03
C GLY A 120 1.54 16.64 -4.19
N VAL A 121 1.13 15.52 -4.78
CA VAL A 121 1.79 14.93 -5.95
C VAL A 121 0.83 14.10 -6.80
N ASN A 122 1.02 14.13 -8.13
CA ASN A 122 0.38 13.21 -9.06
C ASN A 122 1.44 12.36 -9.77
N VAL A 123 1.66 11.14 -9.29
CA VAL A 123 2.69 10.22 -9.81
C VAL A 123 2.38 9.82 -11.25
N ASP A 124 1.12 9.49 -11.55
CA ASP A 124 0.69 9.04 -12.87
C ASP A 124 0.89 10.14 -13.92
N GLU A 125 0.42 11.37 -13.65
CA GLU A 125 0.60 12.52 -14.54
C GLU A 125 2.09 12.89 -14.71
N THR A 126 2.91 12.72 -13.67
CA THR A 126 4.36 12.96 -13.73
C THR A 126 5.05 11.96 -14.66
N ILE A 127 4.68 10.68 -14.58
CA ILE A 127 5.19 9.62 -15.46
C ILE A 127 4.78 9.89 -16.91
N ILE A 128 3.49 10.18 -17.13
CA ILE A 128 2.97 10.46 -18.48
C ILE A 128 3.63 11.70 -19.07
N GLN A 129 3.79 12.77 -18.30
CA GLN A 129 4.49 13.97 -18.74
C GLN A 129 5.94 13.66 -19.12
N THR A 130 6.67 12.99 -18.25
CA THR A 130 8.09 12.67 -18.45
C THR A 130 8.27 11.79 -19.69
N TYR A 131 7.48 10.72 -19.81
CA TYR A 131 7.48 9.83 -20.98
C TYR A 131 7.12 10.58 -22.27
N SER A 132 6.11 11.44 -22.23
CA SER A 132 5.67 12.21 -23.41
C SER A 132 6.78 13.14 -23.88
N LEU A 133 7.43 13.87 -22.96
CA LEU A 133 8.57 14.75 -23.27
C LEU A 133 9.72 13.98 -23.93
N LEU A 134 10.08 12.82 -23.38
CA LEU A 134 11.12 11.94 -23.95
C LEU A 134 10.72 11.39 -25.33
N SER A 135 9.42 11.18 -25.55
CA SER A 135 8.85 10.71 -26.83
C SER A 135 8.63 11.84 -27.85
N GLY A 136 9.06 13.07 -27.55
CA GLY A 136 8.85 14.23 -28.43
C GLY A 136 7.40 14.73 -28.49
N LYS A 137 6.53 14.26 -27.60
CA LYS A 137 5.14 14.68 -27.48
C LYS A 137 5.00 15.78 -26.42
N ARG A 138 4.05 16.69 -26.64
CA ARG A 138 3.64 17.66 -25.62
C ARG A 138 2.45 17.11 -24.86
N TYR A 139 2.57 17.03 -23.54
CA TYR A 139 1.48 16.63 -22.66
C TYR A 139 1.18 17.76 -21.67
N SER A 140 -0.08 18.15 -21.60
CA SER A 140 -0.56 19.10 -20.59
C SER A 140 -1.14 18.31 -19.43
N ILE A 141 -0.55 18.48 -18.25
CA ILE A 141 -1.04 17.82 -17.03
C ILE A 141 -2.49 18.23 -16.77
N LYS A 142 -3.36 17.25 -16.55
CA LYS A 142 -4.79 17.47 -16.26
C LYS A 142 -5.02 17.76 -14.79
N ASN A 143 -4.29 17.08 -13.91
CA ASN A 143 -4.40 17.23 -12.46
C ASN A 143 -3.01 17.19 -11.80
N LYS A 144 -2.57 18.32 -11.23
CA LYS A 144 -1.30 18.38 -10.47
C LYS A 144 -1.48 18.13 -8.98
N SER A 145 -2.72 18.16 -8.50
CA SER A 145 -3.01 18.34 -7.07
C SER A 145 -2.90 17.03 -6.28
N TYR A 146 -3.30 15.91 -6.87
CA TYR A 146 -3.34 14.62 -6.18
C TYR A 146 -3.17 13.43 -7.13
N SER A 147 -2.68 12.32 -6.57
CA SER A 147 -2.67 11.00 -7.20
C SER A 147 -3.97 10.28 -6.87
N ASN A 148 -4.61 9.68 -7.87
CA ASN A 148 -5.68 8.72 -7.64
C ASN A 148 -5.06 7.38 -7.28
N ILE A 149 -5.40 6.87 -6.10
CA ILE A 149 -4.90 5.64 -5.53
C ILE A 149 -6.06 4.65 -5.48
N LYS A 150 -5.92 3.52 -6.15
CA LYS A 150 -6.88 2.40 -6.04
C LYS A 150 -6.71 1.69 -4.71
N SER A 151 -5.45 1.39 -4.35
CA SER A 151 -5.14 0.88 -3.02
C SER A 151 -3.71 1.21 -2.58
N ILE A 152 -3.52 1.33 -1.27
CA ILE A 152 -2.23 1.22 -0.61
C ILE A 152 -2.37 0.14 0.46
N ASP A 153 -1.53 -0.89 0.41
CA ASP A 153 -1.45 -1.92 1.44
C ASP A 153 -0.03 -1.89 2.02
N ALA A 154 0.12 -1.70 3.32
CA ALA A 154 1.41 -1.56 3.97
C ALA A 154 1.48 -2.31 5.29
N ARG A 155 2.68 -2.71 5.68
CA ARG A 155 2.99 -3.20 7.02
C ARG A 155 4.29 -2.61 7.50
N GLY A 156 4.43 -2.49 8.81
CA GLY A 156 5.58 -1.84 9.38
C GLY A 156 5.59 -1.85 10.89
N LYS A 157 6.58 -1.16 11.44
CA LYS A 157 6.80 -1.09 12.88
C LYS A 157 7.14 0.33 13.27
N TYR A 158 6.47 0.81 14.30
CA TYR A 158 6.79 2.09 14.91
C TYR A 158 7.62 1.87 16.18
N SER A 159 8.86 2.35 16.16
CA SER A 159 9.78 2.32 17.30
C SER A 159 10.65 3.57 17.29
N ASP A 160 10.95 4.11 18.47
CA ASP A 160 11.93 5.19 18.63
C ASP A 160 11.68 6.42 17.72
N GLY A 161 10.41 6.79 17.54
CA GLY A 161 10.02 7.94 16.71
C GLY A 161 10.08 7.68 15.19
N MET A 162 10.37 6.45 14.77
CA MET A 162 10.48 6.06 13.36
C MET A 162 9.45 4.97 13.02
N LEU A 163 8.72 5.19 11.93
CA LEU A 163 7.93 4.16 11.27
C LEU A 163 8.79 3.51 10.18
N GLN A 164 9.25 2.28 10.43
CA GLN A 164 9.82 1.44 9.41
C GLN A 164 8.70 0.80 8.60
N VAL A 165 8.71 0.99 7.27
CA VAL A 165 7.79 0.36 6.34
C VAL A 165 8.50 -0.84 5.74
N ASP A 166 8.13 -2.04 6.17
CA ASP A 166 8.78 -3.28 5.76
C ASP A 166 8.33 -3.71 4.36
N ASP A 167 7.07 -3.45 4.04
CA ASP A 167 6.45 -3.74 2.75
C ASP A 167 5.34 -2.73 2.51
N ILE A 168 5.29 -2.16 1.31
CA ILE A 168 4.21 -1.30 0.84
C ILE A 168 3.90 -1.64 -0.61
N ARG A 169 2.62 -1.82 -0.89
CA ARG A 169 2.08 -2.07 -2.23
C ARG A 169 1.12 -0.96 -2.58
N ILE A 170 1.33 -0.32 -3.72
CA ILE A 170 0.56 0.84 -4.16
C ILE A 170 0.00 0.52 -5.54
N ARG A 171 -1.30 0.75 -5.73
CA ARG A 171 -1.96 0.65 -7.02
C ARG A 171 -2.57 2.00 -7.36
N THR A 172 -2.20 2.55 -8.50
CA THR A 172 -2.77 3.80 -9.04
C THR A 172 -3.62 3.50 -10.27
N GLU A 173 -3.96 4.54 -11.04
CA GLU A 173 -4.66 4.37 -12.31
C GLU A 173 -3.73 3.91 -13.42
N LEU A 174 -2.42 4.17 -13.31
CA LEU A 174 -1.40 3.82 -14.30
C LEU A 174 -0.54 2.62 -13.89
N LEU A 175 -0.20 2.49 -12.61
CA LEU A 175 0.84 1.56 -12.16
C LEU A 175 0.45 0.73 -10.94
N GLN A 176 1.21 -0.34 -10.75
CA GLN A 176 1.33 -1.06 -9.49
C GLN A 176 2.79 -0.94 -9.03
N ALA A 177 3.02 -0.70 -7.75
CA ALA A 177 4.35 -0.65 -7.17
C ALA A 177 4.44 -1.46 -5.89
N ASP A 178 5.59 -2.08 -5.67
CA ASP A 178 5.95 -2.79 -4.46
C ASP A 178 7.25 -2.17 -3.93
N GLY A 179 7.34 -1.94 -2.62
CA GLY A 179 8.42 -1.17 -2.05
C GLY A 179 8.57 -1.29 -0.55
N PHE A 180 9.47 -0.48 -0.01
CA PHE A 180 9.79 -0.39 1.41
C PHE A 180 10.32 1.00 1.72
N GLY A 181 10.45 1.33 3.00
CA GLY A 181 11.04 2.61 3.36
C GLY A 181 10.88 2.95 4.83
N LYS A 182 10.90 4.26 5.11
CA LYS A 182 10.78 4.78 6.46
C LYS A 182 10.11 6.15 6.45
N ILE A 183 9.43 6.45 7.55
CA ILE A 183 8.81 7.73 7.84
C ILE A 183 9.24 8.14 9.25
N ILE A 184 9.62 9.40 9.42
CA ILE A 184 9.97 9.99 10.73
C ILE A 184 9.00 11.17 10.95
N PRO A 185 7.93 10.98 11.72
CA PRO A 185 6.90 12.00 11.91
C PRO A 185 7.42 13.31 12.52
N ASP A 186 8.35 13.22 13.49
CA ASP A 186 8.84 14.38 14.27
C ASP A 186 9.47 15.48 13.41
N ASN A 187 10.19 15.10 12.35
CA ASN A 187 10.80 16.02 11.40
C ASN A 187 10.11 16.00 10.02
N GLU A 188 8.94 15.36 9.97
CA GLU A 188 8.11 15.22 8.78
C GLU A 188 8.79 14.59 7.56
N SER A 189 9.80 13.74 7.77
CA SER A 189 10.58 13.16 6.68
C SER A 189 10.09 11.78 6.26
N LEU A 190 10.26 11.45 4.98
CA LEU A 190 10.05 10.13 4.44
C LEU A 190 11.15 9.73 3.45
N SER A 191 11.33 8.44 3.29
CA SER A 191 12.12 7.85 2.22
C SER A 191 11.53 6.49 1.86
N ILE A 192 10.93 6.39 0.69
CA ILE A 192 10.33 5.18 0.13
C ILE A 192 11.04 4.85 -1.17
N SER A 193 11.43 3.58 -1.31
CA SER A 193 11.96 3.00 -2.54
C SER A 193 10.96 1.97 -3.03
N ALA A 194 10.52 2.11 -4.28
CA ALA A 194 9.55 1.21 -4.87
C ALA A 194 9.97 0.83 -6.30
N ILE A 195 9.64 -0.40 -6.68
CA ILE A 195 9.70 -0.86 -8.07
C ILE A 195 8.27 -0.88 -8.57
N SER A 196 8.01 -0.12 -9.63
CA SER A 196 6.69 -0.02 -10.23
C SER A 196 6.62 -0.72 -11.58
N THR A 197 5.44 -1.20 -11.95
CA THR A 197 5.13 -1.72 -13.28
C THR A 197 3.93 -0.99 -13.83
N ILE A 198 4.01 -0.54 -15.09
CA ILE A 198 2.88 0.07 -15.79
C ILE A 198 1.85 -1.00 -16.13
N ALA A 199 0.59 -0.77 -15.76
CA ALA A 199 -0.51 -1.68 -16.02
C ALA A 199 -0.80 -1.77 -17.52
N ASP A 200 -0.81 -3.00 -18.06
CA ASP A 200 -0.95 -3.27 -19.49
C ASP A 200 -2.36 -3.74 -19.89
N ASP A 201 -3.39 -3.27 -19.17
CA ASP A 201 -4.78 -3.61 -19.41
C ASP A 201 -5.51 -2.59 -20.30
N THR A 202 -6.66 -3.01 -20.85
CA THR A 202 -7.47 -2.18 -21.76
C THR A 202 -7.96 -0.89 -21.09
N VAL A 203 -8.35 -0.95 -19.81
CA VAL A 203 -8.89 0.22 -19.08
C VAL A 203 -7.82 1.29 -18.94
N THR A 204 -6.61 0.89 -18.55
CA THR A 204 -5.46 1.80 -18.43
C THR A 204 -5.11 2.41 -19.79
N LYS A 205 -5.04 1.60 -20.85
CA LYS A 205 -4.74 2.07 -22.22
C LYS A 205 -5.77 3.07 -22.73
N GLU A 206 -7.06 2.79 -22.55
CA GLU A 206 -8.14 3.69 -22.98
C GLU A 206 -8.11 5.02 -22.22
N LYS A 207 -7.81 4.99 -20.91
CA LYS A 207 -7.73 6.19 -20.06
C LYS A 207 -6.63 7.15 -20.51
N PHE A 208 -5.45 6.64 -20.85
CA PHE A 208 -4.30 7.46 -21.24
C PHE A 208 -4.17 7.67 -22.76
N GLY A 209 -4.88 6.87 -23.57
CA GLY A 209 -4.98 7.04 -25.02
C GLY A 209 -3.62 7.14 -25.70
N GLU A 210 -3.44 8.17 -26.53
CA GLU A 210 -2.19 8.42 -27.26
C GLU A 210 -0.98 8.71 -26.37
N TYR A 211 -1.19 9.01 -25.08
CA TYR A 211 -0.15 9.29 -24.09
C TYR A 211 0.22 8.07 -23.24
N TYR A 212 -0.47 6.94 -23.40
CA TYR A 212 -0.11 5.68 -22.73
C TYR A 212 1.36 5.35 -23.02
N PRO A 213 2.17 5.00 -21.99
CA PRO A 213 3.59 4.82 -22.16
C PRO A 213 3.91 3.42 -22.69
N THR A 214 3.59 3.17 -23.96
CA THR A 214 3.68 1.85 -24.62
C THR A 214 5.05 1.20 -24.46
N TYR A 215 6.14 1.96 -24.53
CA TYR A 215 7.49 1.41 -24.39
C TYR A 215 7.83 0.99 -22.95
N LEU A 216 7.08 1.49 -21.95
CA LEU A 216 7.21 1.12 -20.54
C LEU A 216 6.19 0.04 -20.11
N ALA A 217 5.29 -0.38 -21.00
CA ALA A 217 4.35 -1.46 -20.71
C ALA A 217 5.09 -2.72 -20.25
N ASN A 218 4.62 -3.34 -19.17
CA ASN A 218 5.24 -4.51 -18.52
C ASN A 218 6.74 -4.32 -18.20
N THR A 219 7.19 -3.07 -18.03
CA THR A 219 8.58 -2.75 -17.69
C THR A 219 8.64 -2.21 -16.27
N GLU A 220 9.60 -2.70 -15.50
CA GLU A 220 9.86 -2.21 -14.15
C GLU A 220 10.47 -0.80 -14.20
N VAL A 221 9.90 0.11 -13.44
CA VAL A 221 10.33 1.50 -13.31
C VAL A 221 10.59 1.78 -11.82
N PRO A 222 11.87 1.96 -11.42
CA PRO A 222 12.20 2.39 -10.07
C PRO A 222 11.66 3.79 -9.76
N ILE A 223 11.05 3.93 -8.59
CA ILE A 223 10.52 5.19 -8.04
C ILE A 223 11.14 5.41 -6.66
N LEU A 224 11.70 6.59 -6.47
CA LEU A 224 12.18 7.06 -5.18
C LEU A 224 11.31 8.24 -4.75
N ILE A 225 10.74 8.15 -3.55
CA ILE A 225 9.97 9.22 -2.92
C ILE A 225 10.72 9.62 -1.66
N SER A 226 11.11 10.88 -1.52
CA SER A 226 11.91 11.32 -0.39
C SER A 226 11.63 12.76 0.03
N GLY A 227 12.23 13.18 1.15
CA GLY A 227 12.10 14.54 1.65
C GLY A 227 10.92 14.69 2.61
N ASN A 228 10.24 15.84 2.57
CA ASN A 228 9.15 16.14 3.49
C ASN A 228 7.82 15.57 2.97
N PHE A 229 7.05 14.87 3.82
CA PHE A 229 5.81 14.23 3.36
C PHE A 229 4.69 15.18 2.94
N LYS A 230 4.78 16.49 3.22
CA LYS A 230 3.84 17.50 2.69
C LYS A 230 4.10 17.80 1.20
N ARG A 231 5.37 17.70 0.78
CA ARG A 231 5.82 18.01 -0.58
C ARG A 231 6.98 17.08 -0.93
N PRO A 232 6.72 15.78 -1.11
CA PRO A 232 7.77 14.83 -1.39
C PRO A 232 8.43 15.14 -2.72
N GLU A 233 9.73 14.91 -2.79
CA GLU A 233 10.45 14.82 -4.04
C GLU A 233 10.23 13.42 -4.62
N ILE A 234 9.86 13.36 -5.90
CA ILE A 234 9.67 12.10 -6.62
C ILE A 234 10.65 12.03 -7.77
N ASP A 235 11.47 10.99 -7.74
CA ASP A 235 12.43 10.66 -8.77
C ASP A 235 12.03 9.35 -9.42
N VAL A 236 11.56 9.44 -10.67
CA VAL A 236 11.13 8.29 -11.47
C VAL A 236 12.20 8.00 -12.52
N LYS A 237 12.77 6.80 -12.49
CA LYS A 237 13.91 6.41 -13.33
C LYS A 237 13.54 6.02 -14.77
N ILE A 238 12.65 6.78 -15.42
CA ILE A 238 12.16 6.48 -16.77
C ILE A 238 13.32 6.52 -17.79
N SER A 239 14.14 7.56 -17.77
CA SER A 239 15.24 7.72 -18.72
C SER A 239 16.22 6.55 -18.65
N ASP A 240 16.54 6.09 -17.44
CA ASP A 240 17.45 4.97 -17.22
C ASP A 240 16.85 3.67 -17.76
N VAL A 241 15.57 3.42 -17.48
CA VAL A 241 14.84 2.23 -17.95
C VAL A 241 14.77 2.19 -19.48
N ILE A 242 14.43 3.31 -20.13
CA ILE A 242 14.40 3.41 -21.60
C ILE A 242 15.79 3.13 -22.18
N THR A 243 16.83 3.75 -21.60
CA THR A 243 18.22 3.56 -22.04
C THR A 243 18.64 2.10 -21.93
N GLN A 244 18.33 1.45 -20.81
CA GLN A 244 18.63 0.04 -20.58
C GLN A 244 17.91 -0.86 -21.61
N LYS A 245 16.63 -0.60 -21.89
CA LYS A 245 15.86 -1.38 -22.86
C LYS A 245 16.40 -1.25 -24.28
N ILE A 246 16.75 -0.04 -24.70
CA ILE A 246 17.40 0.20 -26.01
C ILE A 246 18.74 -0.54 -26.10
N GLN A 247 19.58 -0.46 -25.06
CA GLN A 247 20.85 -1.19 -25.03
C GLN A 247 20.66 -2.71 -25.13
N GLN A 248 19.66 -3.26 -24.44
CA GLN A 248 19.31 -4.67 -24.53
C GLN A 248 18.82 -5.06 -25.92
N GLU A 249 17.96 -4.27 -26.56
CA GLU A 249 17.51 -4.52 -27.93
C GLU A 249 18.66 -4.49 -28.94
N ILE A 250 19.58 -3.52 -28.83
CA ILE A 250 20.78 -3.45 -29.70
C ILE A 250 21.65 -4.67 -29.48
N LYS A 251 21.89 -5.07 -28.22
CA LYS A 251 22.68 -6.27 -27.89
C LYS A 251 22.03 -7.53 -28.46
N ASN A 252 20.71 -7.68 -28.34
CA ASN A 252 19.97 -8.82 -28.86
C ASN A 252 20.03 -8.88 -30.40
N LYS A 253 19.82 -7.75 -31.10
CA LYS A 253 19.96 -7.69 -32.56
C LYS A 253 21.38 -8.01 -33.03
N ALA A 254 22.39 -7.57 -32.30
CA ALA A 254 23.78 -7.91 -32.61
C ALA A 254 24.04 -9.42 -32.45
N ILE A 255 23.52 -10.03 -31.38
CA ILE A 255 23.61 -11.49 -31.15
C ILE A 255 22.88 -12.27 -32.25
N GLU A 256 21.67 -11.87 -32.63
CA GLU A 256 20.92 -12.48 -33.74
C GLU A 256 21.69 -12.37 -35.06
N SER A 257 22.19 -11.20 -35.41
CA SER A 257 22.98 -11.01 -36.65
C SER A 257 24.25 -11.87 -36.68
N ILE A 258 24.92 -12.05 -35.54
CA ILE A 258 26.08 -12.94 -35.43
C ILE A 258 25.65 -14.40 -35.61
N LYS A 259 24.54 -14.81 -35.00
CA LYS A 259 24.00 -16.17 -35.12
C LYS A 259 23.61 -16.50 -36.56
N ASP A 260 22.95 -15.58 -37.26
CA ASP A 260 22.57 -15.74 -38.66
C ASP A 260 23.81 -15.89 -39.55
N LYS A 261 24.83 -15.03 -39.38
CA LYS A 261 26.10 -15.15 -40.12
C LYS A 261 26.83 -16.47 -39.88
N ILE A 262 26.80 -16.99 -38.65
CA ILE A 262 27.40 -18.30 -38.33
C ILE A 262 26.60 -19.42 -39.00
N LYS A 263 25.27 -19.36 -38.96
CA LYS A 263 24.38 -20.33 -39.61
C LYS A 263 24.61 -20.36 -41.12
N ASP A 264 24.62 -19.20 -41.77
CA ASP A 264 24.88 -19.08 -43.21
C ASP A 264 26.24 -19.70 -43.59
N LYS A 265 27.27 -19.48 -42.76
CA LYS A 265 28.60 -20.06 -42.97
C LYS A 265 28.60 -21.58 -42.83
N ILE A 266 27.95 -22.11 -41.81
CA ILE A 266 27.80 -23.56 -41.60
C ILE A 266 27.02 -24.20 -42.76
N GLU A 267 25.90 -23.60 -43.19
CA GLU A 267 25.12 -24.10 -44.33
C GLU A 267 25.94 -24.08 -45.62
N SER A 268 26.73 -23.03 -45.85
CA SER A 268 27.65 -22.96 -47.00
C SER A 268 28.73 -24.05 -46.94
N ASP A 269 29.32 -24.30 -45.78
CA ASP A 269 30.40 -25.29 -45.60
C ASP A 269 29.87 -26.74 -45.68
N ILE A 270 28.63 -27.00 -45.28
CA ILE A 270 27.97 -28.31 -45.40
C ILE A 270 27.58 -28.58 -46.86
N ASN A 271 27.02 -27.60 -47.58
CA ASN A 271 26.68 -27.75 -49.01
C ASN A 271 27.93 -27.92 -49.90
N ILE A 272 29.09 -27.42 -49.49
CA ILE A 272 30.36 -27.63 -50.22
C ILE A 272 30.93 -29.05 -49.98
N LYS A 273 30.56 -29.73 -48.89
CA LYS A 273 31.12 -31.04 -48.51
C LYS A 273 30.26 -32.26 -48.88
N LEU A 274 29.06 -32.09 -49.43
CA LEU A 274 28.21 -33.18 -49.92
C LEU A 274 28.05 -33.13 -51.45
N PRO A 275 29.07 -33.48 -52.25
CA PRO A 275 28.83 -34.20 -53.48
C PRO A 275 28.44 -35.64 -53.11
N PHE A 276 27.45 -36.18 -53.81
CA PHE A 276 26.94 -37.56 -53.78
C PHE A 276 27.88 -38.64 -53.20
#